data_AF-A0A2T4C3S0-F1
#
_entry.id   AF-A0A2T4C3S0-F1
#
_cell.length_a   1.000
_cell.length_b   1.000
_cell.length_c   1.000
_cell.angle_alpha   90.00
_cell.angle_beta   90.00
_cell.angle_gamma   90.00
#
_symmetry.space_group_name_H-M   'P 1'
#
loop_
_entity.id
_entity.type
_entity.pdbx_description
1 polymer ?
#
loop_
_entity_poly.entity_id
_entity_poly.type
_entity_poly.pdbx_seq_one_letter_code
_entity_poly.pdbx_strand_id
1 'polypeptide(L)'
;MHFTTAILTALTLALTATADQRICFPVPGQPATVPQDILDLDPQLKLDWAAALCKQFTYPVDGLQTFVTPLEDGVEGSDGKLYGLQVSLHEIRTEDQCNVDANALVGPEACPGGGLLTLSTPFEQWTYLTALN
;
A
#
# COMPACT_ATOMS: atom_id res chain seq x y z
N MET A 1 -40.87 -3.49 52.59
CA MET A 1 -40.36 -2.74 51.43
C MET A 1 -39.15 -3.49 50.91
N HIS A 2 -39.26 -4.15 49.75
CA HIS A 2 -38.15 -4.85 49.12
C HIS A 2 -37.60 -3.96 47.99
N PHE A 3 -36.33 -3.56 48.10
CA PHE A 3 -35.61 -2.90 47.02
C PHE A 3 -34.87 -3.98 46.22
N THR A 4 -35.35 -4.26 45.01
CA THR A 4 -34.63 -5.06 44.01
C THR A 4 -33.61 -4.16 43.31
N THR A 5 -32.34 -4.38 43.60
CA THR A 5 -31.21 -3.74 42.92
C THR A 5 -31.07 -4.35 41.52
N ALA A 6 -31.35 -3.57 40.47
CA ALA A 6 -31.07 -3.97 39.10
C ALA A 6 -29.61 -3.63 38.77
N ILE A 7 -28.79 -4.65 38.49
CA ILE A 7 -27.44 -4.48 37.95
C ILE A 7 -27.59 -4.20 36.46
N LEU A 8 -27.32 -2.95 36.05
CA LEU A 8 -27.14 -2.61 34.65
C LEU A 8 -25.75 -3.08 34.20
N THR A 9 -25.68 -4.28 33.61
CA THR A 9 -24.54 -4.69 32.79
C THR A 9 -24.51 -3.83 31.53
N ALA A 10 -23.64 -2.81 31.53
CA ALA A 10 -23.30 -2.05 30.33
C ALA A 10 -22.56 -3.00 29.37
N LEU A 11 -23.28 -3.50 28.37
CA LEU A 11 -22.70 -4.22 27.24
C LEU A 11 -21.95 -3.17 26.39
N THR A 12 -20.66 -2.97 26.67
CA THR A 12 -19.83 -2.10 25.83
C THR A 12 -19.72 -2.73 24.45
N LEU A 13 -20.35 -2.11 23.45
CA LEU A 13 -20.08 -2.38 22.05
C LEU A 13 -18.58 -2.20 21.84
N ALA A 14 -17.87 -3.30 21.61
CA ALA A 14 -16.52 -3.26 21.12
C ALA A 14 -16.57 -2.68 19.70
N LEU A 15 -16.31 -1.37 19.56
CA LEU A 15 -15.87 -0.83 18.28
C LEU A 15 -14.54 -1.53 17.99
N THR A 16 -14.55 -2.46 17.05
CA THR A 16 -13.32 -3.01 16.49
C THR A 16 -12.63 -1.88 15.75
N ALA A 17 -11.72 -1.17 16.42
CA ALA A 17 -10.75 -0.35 15.72
C ALA A 17 -10.00 -1.28 14.76
N THR A 18 -10.16 -1.08 13.45
CA THR A 18 -9.27 -1.74 12.49
C THR A 18 -7.88 -1.18 12.76
N ALA A 19 -6.94 -2.04 13.15
CA ALA A 19 -5.54 -1.64 13.28
C ALA A 19 -4.92 -1.54 11.89
N ASP A 20 -3.93 -0.67 11.73
CA ASP A 20 -3.18 -0.60 10.48
C ASP A 20 -2.56 -1.99 10.19
N GLN A 21 -2.70 -2.48 8.95
CA GLN A 21 -2.15 -3.76 8.52
C GLN A 21 -1.30 -3.57 7.27
N ARG A 22 -0.14 -4.24 7.24
CA ARG A 22 0.74 -4.30 6.09
C ARG A 22 0.76 -5.72 5.53
N ILE A 23 0.44 -5.85 4.24
CA ILE A 23 0.43 -7.13 3.52
C ILE A 23 1.48 -7.05 2.40
N CYS A 24 2.55 -7.85 2.52
CA CYS A 24 3.65 -7.86 1.55
C CYS A 24 3.44 -8.84 0.41
N PHE A 25 3.90 -8.44 -0.78
CA PHE A 25 3.91 -9.24 -1.99
C PHE A 25 5.36 -9.46 -2.49
N PRO A 26 5.64 -10.61 -3.14
CA PRO A 26 4.73 -11.76 -3.30
C PRO A 26 4.41 -12.39 -1.94
N VAL A 27 3.17 -12.88 -1.79
CA VAL A 27 2.75 -13.56 -0.56
C VAL A 27 3.61 -14.83 -0.40
N PRO A 28 4.21 -15.09 0.78
CA PRO A 28 5.05 -16.28 0.99
C PRO A 28 4.33 -17.56 0.57
N GLY A 29 4.97 -18.36 -0.29
CA GLY A 29 4.41 -19.59 -0.85
C GLY A 29 3.62 -19.41 -2.16
N GLN A 30 3.46 -18.19 -2.67
CA GLN A 30 2.99 -17.95 -4.04
C GLN A 30 4.16 -17.75 -5.01
N PRO A 31 4.00 -18.12 -6.30
CA PRO A 31 5.01 -17.87 -7.32
C PRO A 31 5.31 -16.37 -7.41
N ALA A 32 6.59 -16.01 -7.46
CA ALA A 32 6.97 -14.65 -7.79
C ALA A 32 6.62 -14.39 -9.27
N THR A 33 5.76 -13.39 -9.51
CA THR A 33 5.41 -12.92 -10.86
C THR A 33 6.34 -11.82 -11.36
N VAL A 34 7.24 -11.36 -10.48
CA VAL A 34 8.25 -10.33 -10.72
C VAL A 34 9.63 -10.98 -10.64
N PRO A 35 10.50 -10.83 -11.66
CA PRO A 35 11.87 -11.35 -11.65
C PRO A 35 12.69 -10.86 -10.46
N GLN A 36 13.65 -11.66 -10.01
CA GLN A 36 14.47 -11.35 -8.82
C GLN A 36 15.29 -10.06 -9.01
N ASP A 37 15.83 -9.82 -10.20
CA ASP A 37 16.55 -8.59 -10.55
C ASP A 37 15.67 -7.33 -10.45
N ILE A 38 14.35 -7.47 -10.64
CA ILE A 38 13.39 -6.39 -10.44
C ILE A 38 13.04 -6.23 -8.95
N LEU A 39 12.90 -7.34 -8.22
CA LEU A 39 12.72 -7.30 -6.76
C LEU A 39 13.93 -6.66 -6.05
N ASP A 40 15.13 -6.85 -6.59
CA ASP A 40 16.39 -6.35 -6.04
C ASP A 40 16.78 -4.95 -6.54
N LEU A 41 15.90 -4.26 -7.28
CA LEU A 41 16.12 -2.86 -7.65
C LEU A 41 16.40 -2.01 -6.42
N ASP A 42 17.26 -1.00 -6.61
CA ASP A 42 17.61 -0.03 -5.58
C ASP A 42 16.34 0.53 -4.91
N PRO A 43 16.20 0.39 -3.59
CA PRO A 43 15.07 0.97 -2.87
C PRO A 43 14.88 2.46 -3.16
N GLN A 44 15.96 3.22 -3.38
CA GLN A 44 15.83 4.65 -3.72
C GLN A 44 15.11 4.86 -5.05
N LEU A 45 15.38 4.05 -6.07
CA LEU A 45 14.68 4.11 -7.35
C LEU A 45 13.17 3.86 -7.17
N LYS A 46 12.82 2.87 -6.34
CA LYS A 46 11.40 2.56 -6.03
C LYS A 46 10.72 3.71 -5.30
N LEU A 47 11.42 4.37 -4.37
CA LEU A 47 10.92 5.54 -3.66
C LEU A 47 10.78 6.76 -4.59
N ASP A 48 11.70 6.95 -5.54
CA ASP A 48 11.62 8.03 -6.52
C ASP A 48 10.41 7.85 -7.45
N TRP A 49 10.16 6.61 -7.92
CA TRP A 49 8.93 6.29 -8.65
C TRP A 49 7.69 6.54 -7.80
N ALA A 50 7.68 6.07 -6.54
CA ALA A 50 6.55 6.30 -5.65
C ALA A 50 6.26 7.79 -5.47
N ALA A 51 7.29 8.60 -5.21
CA ALA A 51 7.15 10.05 -5.06
C ALA A 51 6.66 10.73 -6.34
N ALA A 52 7.14 10.29 -7.51
CA ALA A 52 6.66 10.79 -8.79
C ALA A 52 5.18 10.44 -9.02
N LEU A 53 4.74 9.24 -8.63
CA LEU A 53 3.34 8.81 -8.76
C LEU A 53 2.43 9.49 -7.72
N CYS A 54 2.87 9.63 -6.47
CA CYS A 54 2.10 10.31 -5.42
C CYS A 54 1.74 11.77 -5.81
N LYS A 55 2.60 12.44 -6.58
CA LYS A 55 2.35 13.80 -7.11
C LYS A 55 1.28 13.87 -8.21
N GLN A 56 0.92 12.75 -8.83
CA GLN A 56 -0.06 12.72 -9.92
C GLN A 56 -1.50 12.66 -9.42
N PHE A 57 -1.70 12.22 -8.17
CA PHE A 57 -3.03 12.16 -7.58
C PHE A 57 -3.60 13.55 -7.28
N THR A 58 -4.92 13.65 -7.40
CA THR A 58 -5.66 14.80 -6.89
C THR A 58 -6.16 14.47 -5.49
N TYR A 59 -5.69 15.23 -4.50
CA TYR A 59 -6.05 15.05 -3.09
C TYR A 59 -7.16 16.03 -2.65
N PRO A 60 -8.07 15.63 -1.74
CA PRO A 60 -8.22 14.27 -1.20
C PRO A 60 -8.64 13.29 -2.30
N VAL A 61 -8.17 12.05 -2.20
CA VAL A 61 -8.55 10.99 -3.11
C VAL A 61 -9.89 10.44 -2.65
N ASP A 62 -10.97 10.75 -3.37
CA ASP A 62 -12.29 10.16 -3.13
C ASP A 62 -12.46 8.90 -3.99
N GLY A 63 -12.58 7.73 -3.36
CA GLY A 63 -12.59 6.42 -4.04
C GLY A 63 -11.22 5.93 -4.53
N LEU A 64 -11.20 4.92 -5.41
CA LEU A 64 -9.96 4.30 -5.91
C LEU A 64 -9.38 5.08 -7.10
N GLN A 65 -8.14 5.54 -6.96
CA GLN A 65 -7.33 6.07 -8.06
C GLN A 65 -6.06 5.24 -8.21
N THR A 66 -5.52 5.16 -9.43
CA THR A 66 -4.32 4.38 -9.75
C THR A 66 -3.44 5.13 -10.75
N PHE A 67 -2.14 5.19 -10.47
CA PHE A 67 -1.12 5.62 -11.43
C PHE A 67 -0.02 4.55 -11.53
N VAL A 68 0.61 4.51 -12.70
CA VAL A 68 1.73 3.61 -13.00
C VAL A 68 2.91 4.41 -13.53
N THR A 69 4.13 3.93 -13.26
CA THR A 69 5.35 4.50 -13.83
C THR A 69 5.24 4.56 -15.37
N PRO A 70 5.58 5.69 -16.00
CA PRO A 70 5.64 5.79 -17.46
C PRO A 70 6.60 4.76 -18.07
N LEU A 71 6.35 4.35 -19.32
CA LEU A 71 7.15 3.33 -20.00
C LEU A 71 8.63 3.74 -20.14
N GLU A 72 8.89 5.02 -20.36
CA GLU A 72 10.22 5.60 -20.50
C GLU A 72 11.07 5.56 -19.22
N ASP A 73 10.42 5.48 -18.06
CA ASP A 73 11.06 5.43 -16.74
C ASP A 73 11.17 3.99 -16.21
N GLY A 74 10.68 3.01 -16.97
CA GLY A 74 10.70 1.60 -16.60
C GLY A 74 12.08 0.96 -16.70
N VAL A 75 12.28 -0.13 -15.97
CA VAL A 75 13.50 -0.96 -16.01
C VAL A 75 13.19 -2.32 -16.62
N GLU A 76 13.97 -2.73 -17.62
CA GLU A 76 13.84 -4.05 -18.24
C GLU A 76 14.31 -5.14 -17.28
N GLY A 77 13.45 -6.14 -17.05
CA GLY A 77 13.75 -7.32 -16.26
C GLY A 77 14.35 -8.44 -17.09
N SER A 78 14.90 -9.43 -16.41
CA SER A 78 15.51 -10.62 -17.02
C SER A 78 14.55 -11.49 -17.85
N ASP A 79 13.23 -11.27 -17.73
CA ASP A 79 12.20 -11.90 -18.55
C ASP A 79 11.83 -11.10 -19.82
N GLY A 80 12.49 -9.97 -20.07
CA GLY A 80 12.32 -9.12 -21.26
C GLY A 80 11.16 -8.13 -21.18
N LYS A 81 10.53 -7.96 -20.01
CA LYS A 81 9.47 -6.96 -19.80
C LYS A 81 10.01 -5.72 -19.13
N LEU A 82 9.37 -4.58 -19.40
CA LEU A 82 9.60 -3.35 -18.64
C LEU A 82 8.80 -3.38 -17.35
N TYR A 83 9.45 -3.09 -16.24
CA TYR A 83 8.86 -2.99 -14.93
C TYR A 83 8.92 -1.56 -14.41
N GLY A 84 7.92 -1.21 -13.62
CA GLY A 84 7.87 0.02 -12.85
C GLY A 84 7.05 -0.18 -11.60
N LEU A 85 6.52 0.92 -11.07
CA LEU A 85 5.69 0.92 -9.89
C LEU A 85 4.24 1.24 -10.25
N GLN A 86 3.31 0.58 -9.58
CA GLN A 86 1.91 0.96 -9.55
C GLN A 86 1.58 1.45 -8.14
N VAL A 87 1.03 2.66 -8.03
CA VAL A 87 0.45 3.17 -6.79
C VAL A 87 -1.04 3.28 -6.99
N SER A 88 -1.81 2.73 -6.06
CA SER A 88 -3.26 2.97 -5.98
C SER A 88 -3.60 3.47 -4.60
N LEU A 89 -4.53 4.42 -4.52
CA LEU A 89 -4.97 5.06 -3.28
C LEU A 89 -6.49 4.98 -3.19
N HIS A 90 -6.98 4.69 -1.99
CA HIS A 90 -8.41 4.75 -1.64
C HIS A 90 -8.54 5.62 -0.40
N GLU A 91 -9.29 6.73 -0.52
CA GLU A 91 -9.63 7.64 0.61
C GLU A 91 -8.41 8.33 1.28
N ILE A 92 -7.23 8.33 0.63
CA ILE A 92 -6.01 9.00 1.12
C ILE A 92 -6.11 10.52 0.96
N ARG A 93 -5.75 11.25 2.01
CA ARG A 93 -6.03 12.69 2.13
C ARG A 93 -4.92 13.61 1.65
N THR A 94 -3.67 13.17 1.66
CA THR A 94 -2.52 14.03 1.39
C THR A 94 -1.43 13.29 0.62
N GLU A 95 -0.65 14.06 -0.14
CA GLU A 95 0.56 13.57 -0.81
C GLU A 95 1.59 13.05 0.21
N ASP A 96 1.75 13.74 1.35
CA ASP A 96 2.66 13.32 2.42
C ASP A 96 2.31 11.93 2.96
N GLN A 97 1.02 11.64 3.15
CA GLN A 97 0.56 10.32 3.58
C GLN A 97 0.90 9.27 2.51
N CYS A 98 0.64 9.56 1.23
CA CYS A 98 1.00 8.67 0.13
C CYS A 98 2.49 8.30 0.12
N ASN A 99 3.36 9.30 0.31
CA ASN A 99 4.80 9.11 0.33
C ASN A 99 5.27 8.29 1.54
N VAL A 100 4.72 8.56 2.73
CA VAL A 100 5.03 7.81 3.96
C VAL A 100 4.63 6.34 3.80
N ASP A 101 3.43 6.10 3.31
CA ASP A 101 2.89 4.74 3.14
C ASP A 101 3.64 3.98 2.04
N ALA A 102 4.00 4.65 0.94
CA ALA A 102 4.80 4.04 -0.11
C ALA A 102 6.19 3.65 0.42
N ASN A 103 6.82 4.50 1.25
CA ASN A 103 8.09 4.16 1.87
C ASN A 103 7.99 2.93 2.77
N ALA A 104 6.88 2.79 3.51
CA ALA A 104 6.63 1.60 4.33
C ALA A 104 6.43 0.31 3.49
N LEU A 105 6.11 0.43 2.21
CA LEU A 105 5.82 -0.68 1.29
C LEU A 105 6.97 -1.05 0.36
N VAL A 106 7.76 -0.09 -0.13
CA VAL A 106 8.86 -0.32 -1.09
C VAL A 106 10.22 0.27 -0.70
N GLY A 107 10.33 0.85 0.49
CA GLY A 107 11.59 1.34 1.04
C GLY A 107 12.56 0.22 1.48
N PRO A 108 13.69 0.59 2.08
CA PRO A 108 14.64 -0.37 2.65
C PRO A 108 13.96 -1.26 3.69
N GLU A 109 14.19 -2.57 3.61
CA GLU A 109 13.57 -3.58 4.49
C GLU A 109 12.03 -3.70 4.37
N ALA A 110 11.43 -3.10 3.34
CA ALA A 110 10.01 -3.20 3.06
C ALA A 110 9.66 -4.49 2.28
N CYS A 111 8.50 -4.51 1.63
CA CYS A 111 8.03 -5.65 0.88
C CYS A 111 8.79 -5.73 -0.47
N PRO A 112 9.46 -6.85 -0.83
CA PRO A 112 10.30 -6.91 -2.02
C PRO A 112 9.59 -6.51 -3.32
N GLY A 113 8.33 -6.97 -3.49
CA GLY A 113 7.46 -6.67 -4.62
C GLY A 113 6.45 -5.56 -4.35
N GLY A 114 6.54 -4.90 -3.19
CA GLY A 114 5.54 -3.97 -2.70
C GLY A 114 4.40 -4.63 -1.91
N GLY A 115 3.34 -3.89 -1.61
CA GLY A 115 2.32 -4.33 -0.68
C GLY A 115 1.03 -3.52 -0.67
N LEU A 116 0.15 -3.92 0.25
CA LEU A 116 -1.02 -3.17 0.67
C LEU A 116 -0.79 -2.70 2.10
N LEU A 117 -1.06 -1.42 2.35
CA LEU A 117 -1.22 -0.85 3.66
C LEU A 117 -2.71 -0.48 3.85
N THR A 118 -3.40 -1.18 4.73
CA THR A 118 -4.73 -0.78 5.20
C THR A 118 -4.55 0.01 6.48
N LEU A 119 -5.10 1.22 6.57
CA LEU A 119 -5.02 2.01 7.79
C LEU A 119 -6.30 1.85 8.62
N SER A 120 -6.26 2.31 9.86
CA SER A 120 -7.45 2.51 10.67
C SER A 120 -8.38 3.45 9.90
N THR A 121 -9.62 3.01 9.60
CA THR A 121 -10.61 3.63 8.66
C THR A 121 -10.56 3.09 7.21
N PRO A 122 -11.30 3.62 6.19
CA PRO A 122 -11.33 3.01 4.86
C PRO A 122 -10.10 3.36 3.99
N PHE A 123 -9.03 3.88 4.59
CA PHE A 123 -7.85 4.30 3.84
C PHE A 123 -7.02 3.09 3.45
N GLU A 124 -6.74 2.96 2.17
CA GLU A 124 -5.93 1.87 1.64
C GLU A 124 -4.93 2.43 0.63
N GLN A 125 -3.69 1.94 0.72
CA GLN A 125 -2.65 2.20 -0.27
C GLN A 125 -2.05 0.90 -0.78
N TRP A 126 -2.06 0.74 -2.09
CA TRP A 126 -1.41 -0.33 -2.80
C TRP A 126 -0.18 0.24 -3.50
N THR A 127 0.97 -0.39 -3.33
CA THR A 127 2.20 0.04 -3.98
C THR A 127 2.97 -1.20 -4.40
N TYR A 128 3.02 -1.51 -5.69
CA TYR A 128 3.57 -2.77 -6.22
C TYR A 128 4.52 -2.56 -7.38
N LEU A 129 5.54 -3.43 -7.48
CA LEU A 129 6.26 -3.61 -8.73
C LEU A 129 5.33 -4.30 -9.74
N THR A 130 5.22 -3.74 -10.94
CA THR A 130 4.32 -4.22 -11.99
C THR A 130 4.99 -4.18 -13.36
N ALA A 131 4.60 -5.09 -14.25
CA ALA A 131 5.00 -5.03 -15.65
C ALA A 131 4.20 -3.92 -16.38
N LEU A 132 4.88 -3.17 -17.23
CA LEU A 132 4.33 -2.04 -17.98
C LEU A 132 3.94 -2.43 -19.42
N ASN A 133 4.46 -3.56 -19.93
CA ASN A 133 4.20 -4.08 -21.28
C ASN A 133 4.13 -5.61 -21.36
#